data_AF-A0A137P5H6-F1
#
_entry.id   AF-A0A137P5H6-F1
#
_cell.length_a   1.000
_cell.length_b   1.000
_cell.length_c   1.000
_cell.angle_alpha   90.00
_cell.angle_beta   90.00
_cell.angle_gamma   90.00
#
_symmetry.space_group_name_H-M   'P 1'
#
loop_
_entity.id
_entity.type
_entity.pdbx_description
1 polymer ?
#
loop_
_entity_poly.entity_id
_entity_poly.type
_entity_poly.pdbx_seq_one_letter_code
_entity_poly.pdbx_strand_id
1 'polypeptide(L)'
;VWLDLIRLHILHYSEFVRLLSYSNLNPNCIPQTLLIAIYYSGYQFRKDKPPALTKYMERLFDLNFRKVICKPSFQNLQALYIYMNEYFGSGKLSLSRACLAHITRMSYALGIHINTNRFSNDTKFERKNLFREISSFDLLFSGSFKLKPSYIAELPNLDPSLYRASKYLIPENLLNSEIINNRLNMLKSTMNSFKKLYGNKTIELIRFDFVSATNDIELEKLCKDRLDLLNKSYNELTATVRKLKIEYSEFTKEIEIFEIKFHPSRFHIALIILEYGRINQFNSSQALLRETLKVCDNMYFYLQQDPNTLDFYNYLLCFTYLSILKQLDQIESGIIISRVNNIFETLSPDEFNNLNYLMLSSALKIIKK
;
A
#
# COMPACT_ATOMS: atom_id res chain seq x y z
N VAL A 1 26.83 8.90 10.99
CA VAL A 1 26.37 7.48 10.97
C VAL A 1 24.95 7.32 11.51
N TRP A 2 24.68 7.43 12.82
CA TRP A 2 23.33 7.19 13.37
C TRP A 2 22.27 8.18 12.87
N LEU A 3 22.62 9.47 12.80
CA LEU A 3 21.74 10.50 12.23
C LEU A 3 21.42 10.22 10.75
N ASP A 4 22.40 9.70 10.00
CA ASP A 4 22.21 9.36 8.59
C ASP A 4 21.22 8.20 8.40
N LEU A 5 21.15 7.25 9.35
CA LEU A 5 20.12 6.21 9.31
C LEU A 5 18.71 6.78 9.53
N ILE A 6 18.56 7.75 10.44
CA ILE A 6 17.28 8.46 10.62
C ILE A 6 16.89 9.19 9.32
N ARG A 7 17.87 9.84 8.68
CA ARG A 7 17.66 10.50 7.38
C ARG A 7 17.21 9.50 6.32
N LEU A 8 17.93 8.40 6.13
CA LEU A 8 17.57 7.36 5.14
C LEU A 8 16.17 6.79 5.39
N HIS A 9 15.78 6.58 6.65
CA HIS A 9 14.41 6.20 7.01
C HIS A 9 13.40 7.26 6.54
N ILE A 10 13.60 8.53 6.89
CA ILE A 10 12.68 9.62 6.51
C ILE A 10 12.62 9.79 4.99
N LEU A 11 13.73 9.61 4.28
CA LEU A 11 13.80 9.84 2.84
C LEU A 11 13.19 8.71 2.02
N HIS A 12 13.42 7.45 2.41
CA HIS A 12 13.07 6.30 1.59
C HIS A 12 11.94 5.46 2.18
N TYR A 13 11.99 5.18 3.50
CA TYR A 13 10.97 4.36 4.14
C TYR A 13 9.60 5.07 4.17
N SER A 14 9.60 6.39 4.35
CA SER A 14 8.40 7.21 4.40
C SER A 14 7.55 7.20 3.12
N GLU A 15 8.16 6.92 1.97
CA GLU A 15 7.44 6.80 0.70
C GLU A 15 6.43 5.66 0.74
N PHE A 16 6.75 4.62 1.53
CA PHE A 16 5.95 3.42 1.73
C PHE A 16 5.09 3.53 2.99
N VAL A 17 5.65 4.02 4.09
CA VAL A 17 5.03 3.97 5.42
C VAL A 17 5.09 5.34 6.10
N ARG A 18 3.95 6.02 6.22
CA ARG A 18 3.86 7.39 6.78
C ARG A 18 3.36 7.40 8.22
N LEU A 19 4.19 6.89 9.12
CA LEU A 19 3.83 6.73 10.53
C LEU A 19 3.95 8.00 11.38
N LEU A 20 4.97 8.82 11.10
CA LEU A 20 5.37 9.92 11.97
C LEU A 20 5.07 11.26 11.29
N SER A 21 4.60 12.24 12.07
CA SER A 21 4.66 13.63 11.67
C SER A 21 6.10 14.13 11.74
N TYR A 22 6.58 14.71 10.65
CA TYR A 22 7.92 15.28 10.58
C TYR A 22 8.01 16.68 11.16
N SER A 23 6.88 17.39 11.28
CA SER A 23 6.86 18.75 11.82
C SER A 23 7.39 18.83 13.26
N ASN A 24 7.29 17.73 14.01
CA ASN A 24 7.66 17.68 15.43
C ASN A 24 8.73 16.64 15.72
N LEU A 25 9.39 16.11 14.69
CA LEU A 25 10.39 15.06 14.86
C LEU A 25 11.68 15.66 15.42
N ASN A 26 11.91 15.46 16.72
CA ASN A 26 13.20 15.74 17.34
C ASN A 26 13.97 14.41 17.54
N PRO A 27 15.03 14.14 16.76
CA PRO A 27 15.84 12.92 16.88
C PRO A 27 16.33 12.62 18.29
N ASN A 28 16.59 13.66 19.10
CA ASN A 28 17.12 13.53 20.45
C ASN A 28 16.06 13.10 21.47
N CYS A 29 14.77 13.20 21.11
CA CYS A 29 13.65 12.85 21.99
C CYS A 29 12.97 11.53 21.61
N ILE A 30 13.45 10.83 20.59
CA ILE A 30 12.86 9.55 20.14
C ILE A 30 13.19 8.47 21.18
N PRO A 31 12.19 7.77 21.75
CA PRO A 31 12.48 6.69 22.69
C PRO A 31 13.29 5.57 22.05
N GLN A 32 14.24 5.02 22.81
CA GLN A 32 15.21 4.05 22.31
C GLN A 32 14.58 2.86 21.55
N THR A 33 13.41 2.39 22.00
CA THR A 33 12.72 1.26 21.36
C THR A 33 12.22 1.59 19.96
N LEU A 34 11.73 2.80 19.74
CA LEU A 34 11.35 3.29 18.40
C LEU A 34 12.58 3.65 17.57
N LEU A 35 13.58 4.26 18.21
CA LEU A 35 14.81 4.69 17.54
C LEU A 35 15.56 3.52 16.90
N ILE A 36 15.64 2.37 17.57
CA ILE A 36 16.26 1.15 17.01
C ILE A 36 15.52 0.66 15.76
N ALA A 37 14.18 0.70 15.75
CA ALA A 37 13.40 0.31 14.57
C ALA A 37 13.63 1.29 13.40
N ILE A 38 13.73 2.60 13.69
CA ILE A 38 14.09 3.64 12.71
C ILE A 38 15.51 3.41 12.16
N TYR A 39 16.49 3.11 13.03
CA TYR A 39 17.86 2.82 12.59
C TYR A 39 17.94 1.61 11.68
N TYR A 40 17.23 0.52 12.01
CA TYR A 40 17.25 -0.68 11.19
C TYR A 40 16.60 -0.45 9.82
N SER A 41 15.41 0.15 9.78
CA SER A 41 14.73 0.46 8.51
C SER A 41 15.55 1.43 7.66
N GLY A 42 16.16 2.46 8.26
CA GLY A 42 17.11 3.34 7.57
C GLY A 42 18.34 2.61 7.04
N TYR A 43 18.86 1.64 7.80
CA TYR A 43 19.98 0.80 7.38
C TYR A 43 19.65 -0.06 6.15
N GLN A 44 18.38 -0.47 5.96
CA GLN A 44 17.98 -1.19 4.76
C GLN A 44 18.19 -0.40 3.47
N PHE A 45 18.20 0.93 3.52
CA PHE A 45 18.45 1.81 2.37
C PHE A 45 19.91 2.26 2.25
N ARG A 46 20.80 1.83 3.15
CA ARG A 46 22.23 2.13 3.06
C ARG A 46 22.87 1.30 1.94
N LYS A 47 23.64 1.96 1.05
CA LYS A 47 24.35 1.30 -0.07
C LYS A 47 25.44 0.33 0.41
N ASP A 48 26.26 0.78 1.36
CA ASP A 48 27.34 -0.01 1.95
C ASP A 48 26.84 -0.78 3.19
N LYS A 49 26.82 -2.11 3.09
CA LYS A 49 26.33 -3.04 4.14
C LYS A 49 27.39 -4.10 4.45
N PRO A 50 28.48 -3.75 5.16
CA PRO A 50 29.53 -4.71 5.47
C PRO A 50 28.97 -5.80 6.41
N PRO A 51 29.36 -7.09 6.25
CA PRO A 51 28.73 -8.21 6.96
C PRO A 51 28.69 -8.07 8.48
N ALA A 52 29.74 -7.50 9.08
CA ALA A 52 29.81 -7.27 10.52
C ALA A 52 28.76 -6.26 11.00
N LEU A 53 28.52 -5.20 10.23
CA LEU A 53 27.49 -4.21 10.55
C LEU A 53 26.09 -4.80 10.31
N THR A 54 25.89 -5.58 9.24
CA THR A 54 24.63 -6.28 8.98
C THR A 54 24.25 -7.15 10.16
N LYS A 55 25.17 -8.02 10.59
CA LYS A 55 24.97 -8.91 11.74
C LYS A 55 24.69 -8.15 13.04
N TYR A 56 25.36 -7.02 13.24
CA TYR A 56 25.10 -6.16 14.39
C TYR A 56 23.68 -5.57 14.36
N MET A 57 23.25 -5.04 13.21
CA MET A 57 21.94 -4.41 13.04
C MET A 57 20.80 -5.43 13.17
N GLU A 58 20.95 -6.62 12.61
CA GLU A 58 20.00 -7.75 12.76
C GLU A 58 19.89 -8.19 14.22
N ARG A 59 21.02 -8.35 14.92
CA ARG A 59 21.01 -8.70 16.34
C ARG A 59 20.34 -7.61 17.19
N LEU A 60 20.61 -6.34 16.90
CA LEU A 60 19.99 -5.21 17.59
C LEU A 60 18.47 -5.17 17.34
N PHE A 61 18.06 -5.43 16.10
CA PHE A 61 16.66 -5.54 15.69
C PHE A 61 15.93 -6.64 16.47
N ASP A 62 16.48 -7.85 16.52
CA ASP A 62 15.87 -9.00 17.20
C ASP A 62 15.76 -8.78 18.72
N LEU A 63 16.81 -8.24 19.33
CA LEU A 63 16.81 -7.93 20.77
C LEU A 63 15.77 -6.87 21.12
N ASN A 64 15.60 -5.85 20.28
CA ASN A 64 14.61 -4.80 20.52
C ASN A 64 13.18 -5.28 20.22
N PHE A 65 12.97 -6.11 19.19
CA PHE A 65 11.68 -6.72 18.88
C PHE A 65 11.10 -7.45 20.09
N ARG A 66 11.89 -8.30 20.77
CA ARG A 66 11.47 -9.02 21.98
C ARG A 66 11.01 -8.10 23.12
N LYS A 67 11.62 -6.92 23.25
CA LYS A 67 11.22 -5.92 24.26
C LYS A 67 9.92 -5.20 23.86
N VAL A 68 9.81 -4.82 22.58
CA VAL A 68 8.69 -4.08 22.04
C VAL A 68 7.38 -4.89 22.12
N ILE A 69 7.41 -6.18 21.79
CA ILE A 69 6.21 -7.02 21.81
C ILE A 69 5.64 -7.23 23.23
N CYS A 70 6.45 -7.14 24.28
CA CYS A 70 6.00 -7.44 25.64
C CYS A 70 5.47 -6.23 26.41
N LYS A 71 5.66 -5.00 25.94
CA LYS A 71 5.31 -3.78 26.68
C LYS A 71 4.43 -2.85 25.85
N PRO A 72 3.11 -2.82 26.06
CA PRO A 72 2.23 -1.87 25.39
C PRO A 72 2.63 -0.43 25.72
N SER A 73 3.03 0.32 24.69
CA SER A 73 3.21 1.77 24.73
C SER A 73 3.01 2.31 23.31
N PHE A 74 2.73 3.61 23.19
CA PHE A 74 2.53 4.22 21.88
C PHE A 74 3.76 4.07 20.97
N GLN A 75 4.96 4.27 21.52
CA GLN A 75 6.20 4.16 20.75
C GLN A 75 6.58 2.71 20.43
N ASN A 76 6.25 1.76 21.31
CA ASN A 76 6.41 0.34 21.01
C ASN A 76 5.44 -0.10 19.91
N LEU A 77 4.22 0.45 19.88
CA LEU A 77 3.28 0.20 18.79
C LEU A 77 3.81 0.72 17.45
N GLN A 78 4.37 1.93 17.41
CA GLN A 78 5.02 2.49 16.22
C GLN A 78 6.22 1.63 15.78
N ALA A 79 7.07 1.21 16.72
CA ALA A 79 8.21 0.34 16.44
C ALA A 79 7.77 -1.01 15.86
N LEU A 80 6.72 -1.61 16.43
CA LEU A 80 6.19 -2.88 15.97
C LEU A 80 5.57 -2.77 14.57
N TYR A 81 4.96 -1.64 14.23
CA TYR A 81 4.49 -1.37 12.87
C TYR A 81 5.65 -1.31 11.87
N ILE A 82 6.79 -0.70 12.23
CA ILE A 82 7.99 -0.73 11.40
C ILE A 82 8.43 -2.19 11.19
N TYR A 83 8.53 -2.97 12.28
CA TYR A 83 8.90 -4.38 12.20
C TYR A 83 7.98 -5.23 11.33
N MET A 84 6.67 -5.01 11.43
CA MET A 84 5.69 -5.67 10.57
C MET A 84 5.98 -5.42 9.09
N ASN A 85 6.23 -4.17 8.69
CA ASN A 85 6.53 -3.84 7.30
C ASN A 85 7.86 -4.40 6.82
N GLU A 86 8.89 -4.42 7.67
CA GLU A 86 10.17 -5.07 7.35
C GLU A 86 10.01 -6.58 7.12
N TYR A 87 9.19 -7.25 7.95
CA TYR A 87 8.84 -8.65 7.72
C TYR A 87 8.01 -8.85 6.45
N PHE A 88 7.12 -7.90 6.13
CA PHE A 88 6.35 -7.94 4.90
C PHE A 88 7.25 -7.81 3.66
N GLY A 89 8.12 -6.80 3.62
CA GLY A 89 9.03 -6.53 2.51
C GLY A 89 10.08 -7.63 2.30
N SER A 90 10.43 -8.38 3.35
CA SER A 90 11.32 -9.54 3.27
C SER A 90 10.62 -10.88 2.98
N GLY A 91 9.32 -10.85 2.62
CA GLY A 91 8.55 -12.05 2.30
C GLY A 91 8.19 -12.93 3.51
N LYS A 92 8.49 -12.50 4.74
CA LYS A 92 8.16 -13.20 5.99
C LYS A 92 6.71 -12.93 6.39
N LEU A 93 5.77 -13.23 5.50
CA LEU A 93 4.34 -12.89 5.61
C LEU A 93 3.69 -13.42 6.89
N SER A 94 4.05 -14.62 7.35
CA SER A 94 3.53 -15.19 8.60
C SER A 94 3.93 -14.36 9.83
N LEU A 95 5.18 -13.90 9.90
CA LEU A 95 5.67 -13.03 10.98
C LEU A 95 5.05 -11.64 10.90
N SER A 96 4.96 -11.05 9.72
CA SER A 96 4.26 -9.78 9.49
C SER A 96 2.84 -9.84 10.04
N ARG A 97 2.10 -10.91 9.74
CA ARG A 97 0.73 -11.11 10.24
C ARG A 97 0.65 -11.29 11.74
N ALA A 98 1.56 -12.06 12.33
CA ALA A 98 1.62 -12.22 13.78
C ALA A 98 1.85 -10.86 14.46
N CYS A 99 2.72 -10.01 13.88
CA CYS A 99 2.93 -8.64 14.32
C CYS A 99 1.66 -7.81 14.18
N LEU A 100 0.99 -7.83 13.03
CA LEU A 100 -0.26 -7.08 12.80
C LEU A 100 -1.35 -7.44 13.82
N ALA A 101 -1.58 -8.73 14.06
CA ALA A 101 -2.56 -9.18 15.06
C ALA A 101 -2.20 -8.71 16.48
N HIS A 102 -0.92 -8.58 16.79
CA HIS A 102 -0.44 -8.06 18.08
C HIS A 102 -0.57 -6.53 18.17
N ILE A 103 -0.22 -5.82 17.09
CA ILE A 103 -0.42 -4.37 16.92
C ILE A 103 -1.89 -4.02 17.12
N THR A 104 -2.82 -4.75 16.51
CA THR A 104 -4.26 -4.50 16.67
C THR A 104 -4.70 -4.63 18.12
N ARG A 105 -4.30 -5.71 18.81
CA ARG A 105 -4.59 -5.90 20.25
C ARG A 105 -4.00 -4.79 21.11
N MET A 106 -2.75 -4.40 20.88
CA MET A 106 -2.09 -3.29 21.58
C MET A 106 -2.80 -1.96 21.31
N SER A 107 -3.29 -1.74 20.09
CA SER A 107 -4.00 -0.51 19.70
C SER A 107 -5.31 -0.33 20.47
N TYR A 108 -6.05 -1.42 20.64
CA TYR A 108 -7.25 -1.44 21.48
C TYR A 108 -6.92 -1.28 22.97
N ALA A 109 -5.91 -1.98 23.49
CA ALA A 109 -5.49 -1.87 24.89
C ALA A 109 -5.00 -0.45 25.26
N LEU A 110 -4.29 0.23 24.35
CA LEU A 110 -3.84 1.62 24.54
C LEU A 110 -4.94 2.65 24.27
N GLY A 111 -6.11 2.22 23.79
CA GLY A 111 -7.22 3.10 23.46
C GLY A 111 -6.91 4.09 22.34
N ILE A 112 -5.99 3.81 21.41
CA ILE A 112 -5.61 4.78 20.35
C ILE A 112 -6.75 5.07 19.37
N HIS A 113 -7.67 4.11 19.22
CA HIS A 113 -8.89 4.19 18.42
C HIS A 113 -9.90 5.19 18.99
N ILE A 114 -9.84 5.49 20.29
CA ILE A 114 -10.77 6.41 20.96
C ILE A 114 -10.50 7.84 20.48
N ASN A 115 -11.51 8.47 19.89
CA ASN A 115 -11.48 9.88 19.53
C ASN A 115 -11.86 10.73 20.76
N THR A 116 -10.88 11.43 21.34
CA THR A 116 -11.11 12.27 22.53
C THR A 116 -10.39 13.61 22.42
N ASN A 117 -11.01 14.65 22.99
CA ASN A 117 -10.46 15.99 22.99
C ASN A 117 -9.35 16.21 24.03
N ARG A 118 -9.09 15.22 24.91
CA ARG A 118 -8.14 15.32 26.03
C ARG A 118 -6.66 15.40 25.63
N PHE A 119 -6.31 14.99 24.42
CA PHE A 119 -4.91 15.01 23.94
C PHE A 119 -4.58 16.33 23.23
N SER A 120 -3.28 16.67 23.19
CA SER A 120 -2.78 17.74 22.34
C SER A 120 -3.06 17.44 20.86
N ASN A 121 -3.12 18.47 20.02
CA ASN A 121 -3.40 18.29 18.59
C ASN A 121 -2.40 17.36 17.90
N ASP A 122 -1.14 17.39 18.31
CA ASP A 122 -0.11 16.52 17.74
C ASP A 122 -0.26 15.08 18.21
N THR A 123 -0.56 14.86 19.48
CA THR A 123 -0.85 13.50 19.98
C THR A 123 -2.12 12.93 19.34
N LYS A 124 -3.15 13.76 19.09
CA LYS A 124 -4.34 13.36 18.34
C LYS A 124 -3.98 12.95 16.91
N PHE A 125 -3.18 13.76 16.23
CA PHE A 125 -2.71 13.45 14.88
C PHE A 125 -1.98 12.11 14.84
N GLU A 126 -0.95 11.93 15.67
CA GLU A 126 -0.14 10.71 15.70
C GLU A 126 -0.98 9.46 15.97
N ARG A 127 -1.90 9.53 16.94
CA ARG A 127 -2.80 8.41 17.26
C ARG A 127 -3.72 8.05 16.09
N LYS A 128 -4.40 9.04 15.51
CA LYS A 128 -5.30 8.84 14.37
C LYS A 128 -4.55 8.33 13.15
N ASN A 129 -3.37 8.90 12.90
CA ASN A 129 -2.49 8.52 11.81
C ASN A 129 -2.09 7.05 11.93
N LEU A 130 -1.53 6.66 13.08
CA LEU A 130 -1.09 5.29 13.34
C LEU A 130 -2.25 4.30 13.27
N PHE A 131 -3.39 4.61 13.90
CA PHE A 131 -4.53 3.71 13.87
C PHE A 131 -5.06 3.52 12.45
N ARG A 132 -5.13 4.58 11.63
CA ARG A 132 -5.53 4.47 10.22
C ARG A 132 -4.57 3.59 9.42
N GLU A 133 -3.26 3.74 9.59
CA GLU A 133 -2.27 2.89 8.92
C GLU A 133 -2.45 1.42 9.30
N ILE A 134 -2.63 1.13 10.59
CA ILE A 134 -2.92 -0.23 11.10
C ILE A 134 -4.19 -0.79 10.47
N SER A 135 -5.28 -0.01 10.45
CA SER A 135 -6.54 -0.46 9.88
C SER A 135 -6.47 -0.71 8.38
N SER A 136 -5.75 0.14 7.64
CA SER A 136 -5.52 -0.05 6.21
C SER A 136 -4.77 -1.35 5.94
N PHE A 137 -3.74 -1.65 6.74
CA PHE A 137 -2.96 -2.88 6.58
C PHE A 137 -3.78 -4.13 6.95
N ASP A 138 -4.58 -4.07 8.02
CA ASP A 138 -5.48 -5.16 8.45
C ASP A 138 -6.52 -5.51 7.38
N LEU A 139 -7.14 -4.50 6.76
CA LEU A 139 -8.09 -4.69 5.67
C LEU A 139 -7.43 -5.32 4.43
N LEU A 140 -6.25 -4.83 4.03
CA LEU A 140 -5.52 -5.39 2.89
C LEU A 140 -5.13 -6.87 3.13
N PHE A 141 -4.76 -7.22 4.36
CA PHE A 141 -4.39 -8.60 4.71
C PHE A 141 -5.56 -9.56 4.83
N SER A 142 -6.74 -9.05 5.16
CA SER A 142 -7.98 -9.84 5.25
C SER A 142 -8.47 -10.24 3.85
N GLY A 143 -8.26 -9.36 2.87
CA GLY A 143 -8.56 -9.59 1.46
C GLY A 143 -10.07 -9.72 1.15
N SER A 144 -10.42 -9.66 -0.13
CA SER A 144 -11.81 -9.84 -0.60
C SER A 144 -12.36 -11.25 -0.34
N PHE A 145 -11.47 -12.25 -0.28
CA PHE A 145 -11.82 -13.65 -0.02
C PHE A 145 -12.03 -13.98 1.46
N LYS A 146 -11.83 -13.02 2.38
CA LYS A 146 -11.90 -13.22 3.84
C LYS A 146 -11.19 -14.48 4.34
N LEU A 147 -10.08 -14.86 3.68
CA LEU A 147 -9.27 -16.02 4.10
C LEU A 147 -8.76 -15.85 5.54
N LYS A 148 -8.83 -14.62 6.07
CA LYS A 148 -8.38 -14.23 7.40
C LYS A 148 -9.39 -13.25 7.99
N PRO A 149 -9.66 -13.33 9.30
CA PRO A 149 -10.51 -12.37 9.97
C PRO A 149 -9.84 -11.00 10.01
N SER A 150 -10.64 -9.96 9.77
CA SER A 150 -10.32 -8.57 10.11
C SER A 150 -10.48 -8.39 11.61
N TYR A 151 -9.47 -7.82 12.27
CA TYR A 151 -9.47 -7.60 13.72
C TYR A 151 -9.84 -6.16 14.09
N ILE A 152 -10.05 -5.30 13.10
CA ILE A 152 -10.47 -3.91 13.28
C ILE A 152 -11.98 -3.84 13.24
N ALA A 153 -12.60 -3.62 14.40
CA ALA A 153 -14.05 -3.47 14.52
C ALA A 153 -14.55 -2.19 13.83
N GLU A 154 -13.79 -1.09 13.95
CA GLU A 154 -14.19 0.24 13.50
C GLU A 154 -13.06 0.89 12.71
N LEU A 155 -13.26 1.03 11.39
CA LEU A 155 -12.35 1.82 10.56
C LEU A 155 -12.49 3.30 10.95
N PRO A 156 -11.40 4.01 11.28
CA PRO A 156 -11.48 5.43 11.60
C PRO A 156 -11.94 6.22 10.38
N ASN A 157 -12.77 7.26 10.56
CA ASN A 157 -13.22 8.13 9.46
C ASN A 157 -12.05 8.86 8.78
N LEU A 158 -12.24 9.27 7.51
CA LEU A 158 -11.32 10.19 6.85
C LEU A 158 -11.27 11.52 7.61
N ASP A 159 -10.12 11.83 8.20
CA ASP A 159 -9.89 13.09 8.90
C ASP A 159 -9.00 14.00 8.02
N PRO A 160 -9.52 15.15 7.52
CA PRO A 160 -8.77 16.09 6.71
C PRO A 160 -7.45 16.57 7.33
N SER A 161 -7.35 16.58 8.67
CA SER A 161 -6.12 16.98 9.37
C SER A 161 -4.95 16.02 9.13
N LEU A 162 -5.22 14.77 8.74
CA LEU A 162 -4.21 13.77 8.39
C LEU A 162 -3.54 14.04 7.04
N TYR A 163 -4.13 14.91 6.21
CA TYR A 163 -3.68 15.18 4.83
C TYR A 163 -3.20 16.62 4.68
N ARG A 164 -2.60 17.19 5.73
CA ARG A 164 -1.93 18.49 5.65
C ARG A 164 -0.49 18.27 5.24
N ALA A 165 -0.06 18.88 4.13
CA ALA A 165 1.32 18.80 3.66
C ALA A 165 2.31 19.22 4.77
N SER A 166 2.01 20.26 5.55
CA SER A 166 2.89 20.69 6.65
C SER A 166 3.26 19.59 7.66
N LYS A 167 2.44 18.53 7.80
CA LYS A 167 2.74 17.39 8.68
C LYS A 167 3.81 16.43 8.14
N TYR A 168 4.10 16.49 6.84
CA TYR A 168 5.08 15.66 6.12
C TYR A 168 6.31 16.44 5.65
N LEU A 169 6.46 17.71 6.04
CA LEU A 169 7.66 18.49 5.75
C LEU A 169 8.84 17.98 6.58
N ILE A 170 9.93 17.65 5.90
CA ILE A 170 11.16 17.18 6.55
C ILE A 170 11.86 18.39 7.20
N PRO A 171 12.24 18.32 8.49
CA PRO A 171 13.03 19.37 9.15
C PRO A 171 14.34 19.67 8.45
N GLU A 172 14.76 20.94 8.41
CA GLU A 172 15.96 21.39 7.69
C GLU A 172 17.24 20.67 8.16
N ASN A 173 17.37 20.39 9.46
CA ASN A 173 18.52 19.67 10.02
C ASN A 173 18.60 18.19 9.56
N LEU A 174 17.52 17.65 9.00
CA LEU A 174 17.41 16.29 8.48
C LEU A 174 17.44 16.24 6.95
N LEU A 175 17.46 17.39 6.26
CA LEU A 175 17.68 17.44 4.83
C LEU A 175 19.13 17.01 4.51
N ASN A 176 19.29 16.24 3.43
CA ASN A 176 20.58 15.88 2.87
C ASN A 176 20.91 16.79 1.66
N SER A 177 22.09 16.63 1.07
CA SER A 177 22.50 17.36 -0.14
C SER A 177 21.53 17.21 -1.33
N GLU A 178 20.79 16.11 -1.39
CA GLU A 178 19.83 15.81 -2.47
C GLU A 178 18.49 16.57 -2.30
N ILE A 179 18.15 17.04 -1.10
CA ILE A 179 16.91 17.79 -0.80
C ILE A 179 17.23 19.11 -0.08
N ILE A 180 18.38 19.74 -0.39
CA ILE A 180 18.65 21.11 0.11
C ILE A 180 17.58 22.08 -0.41
N ASN A 181 16.92 21.76 -1.52
CA ASN A 181 15.89 22.61 -2.09
C ASN A 181 14.58 22.52 -1.28
N ASN A 182 14.31 23.56 -0.48
CA ASN A 182 13.06 23.73 0.27
C ASN A 182 11.81 23.57 -0.61
N ARG A 183 11.88 23.94 -1.90
CA ARG A 183 10.79 23.78 -2.86
C ARG A 183 10.55 22.31 -3.21
N LEU A 184 11.61 21.50 -3.37
CA LEU A 184 11.49 20.05 -3.57
C LEU A 184 10.93 19.36 -2.32
N ASN A 185 11.33 19.79 -1.12
CA ASN A 185 10.77 19.29 0.14
C ASN A 185 9.25 19.57 0.23
N MET A 186 8.82 20.79 -0.13
CA MET A 186 7.41 21.16 -0.21
C MET A 186 6.62 20.32 -1.22
N LEU A 187 7.18 20.10 -2.41
CA LEU A 187 6.58 19.24 -3.43
C LEU A 187 6.42 17.80 -2.93
N LYS A 188 7.49 17.18 -2.41
CA LYS A 188 7.45 15.80 -1.89
C LYS A 188 6.44 15.65 -0.75
N SER A 189 6.40 16.62 0.15
CA SER A 189 5.44 16.67 1.24
C SER A 189 3.98 16.74 0.74
N THR A 190 3.74 17.58 -0.28
CA THR A 190 2.44 17.73 -0.92
C THR A 190 2.01 16.44 -1.62
N MET A 191 2.89 15.82 -2.41
CA MET A 191 2.65 14.52 -3.05
C MET A 191 2.36 13.41 -2.02
N ASN A 192 3.11 13.39 -0.91
CA ASN A 192 2.89 12.44 0.18
C ASN A 192 1.51 12.58 0.81
N SER A 193 1.07 13.82 1.02
CA SER A 193 -0.27 14.10 1.52
C SER A 193 -1.36 13.56 0.59
N PHE A 194 -1.26 13.85 -0.71
CA PHE A 194 -2.23 13.38 -1.71
C PHE A 194 -2.22 11.86 -1.86
N LYS A 195 -1.05 11.22 -1.91
CA LYS A 195 -0.94 9.75 -1.95
C LYS A 195 -1.59 9.10 -0.74
N LYS A 196 -1.43 9.68 0.46
CA LYS A 196 -2.08 9.17 1.66
C LYS A 196 -3.60 9.34 1.61
N LEU A 197 -4.10 10.49 1.19
CA LEU A 197 -5.53 10.73 1.02
C LEU A 197 -6.14 9.74 0.02
N TYR A 198 -5.53 9.61 -1.15
CA TYR A 198 -5.99 8.68 -2.18
C TYR A 198 -5.97 7.23 -1.69
N GLY A 199 -4.85 6.79 -1.09
CA GLY A 199 -4.75 5.44 -0.52
C GLY A 199 -5.80 5.18 0.56
N ASN A 200 -6.07 6.14 1.44
CA ASN A 200 -7.11 5.98 2.44
C ASN A 200 -8.52 5.91 1.83
N LYS A 201 -8.82 6.71 0.80
CA LYS A 201 -10.08 6.61 0.05
C LYS A 201 -10.22 5.23 -0.61
N THR A 202 -9.18 4.70 -1.24
CA THR A 202 -9.26 3.39 -1.92
C THR A 202 -9.47 2.23 -0.95
N ILE A 203 -8.88 2.29 0.26
CA ILE A 203 -9.12 1.31 1.33
C ILE A 203 -10.59 1.27 1.74
N GLU A 204 -11.26 2.42 1.84
CA GLU A 204 -12.70 2.46 2.16
C GLU A 204 -13.56 1.78 1.09
N LEU A 205 -13.16 1.87 -0.17
CA LEU A 205 -13.87 1.25 -1.29
C LEU A 205 -13.74 -0.28 -1.32
N ILE A 206 -12.72 -0.85 -0.67
CA ILE A 206 -12.52 -2.31 -0.60
C ILE A 206 -12.88 -2.90 0.77
N ARG A 207 -13.55 -2.13 1.63
CA ARG A 207 -14.11 -2.64 2.88
C ARG A 207 -15.43 -3.36 2.61
N PHE A 208 -15.43 -4.69 2.74
CA PHE A 208 -16.61 -5.52 2.45
C PHE A 208 -17.28 -6.12 3.70
N ASP A 209 -16.77 -5.83 4.90
CA ASP A 209 -17.28 -6.44 6.14
C ASP A 209 -18.71 -6.00 6.51
N PHE A 210 -19.18 -4.89 5.93
CA PHE A 210 -20.49 -4.28 6.21
C PHE A 210 -21.37 -4.19 4.97
N VAL A 211 -21.18 -5.10 4.00
CA VAL A 211 -22.03 -5.14 2.80
C VAL A 211 -23.41 -5.63 3.18
N SER A 212 -24.42 -4.77 2.96
CA SER A 212 -25.83 -5.07 3.21
C SER A 212 -26.57 -5.59 1.97
N ALA A 213 -25.88 -5.77 0.84
CA ALA A 213 -26.51 -6.26 -0.39
C ALA A 213 -27.07 -7.66 -0.17
N THR A 214 -28.36 -7.83 -0.45
CA THR A 214 -29.11 -9.06 -0.21
C THR A 214 -29.34 -9.89 -1.47
N ASN A 215 -29.07 -9.32 -2.64
CA ASN A 215 -29.27 -9.94 -3.95
C ASN A 215 -28.23 -9.48 -4.98
N ASP A 216 -28.18 -10.19 -6.13
CA ASP A 216 -27.19 -9.96 -7.19
C ASP A 216 -27.25 -8.54 -7.78
N ILE A 217 -28.45 -7.94 -7.86
CA ILE A 217 -28.68 -6.60 -8.43
C ILE A 217 -28.11 -5.53 -7.48
N GLU A 218 -28.39 -5.63 -6.18
CA GLU A 218 -27.84 -4.74 -5.16
C GLU A 218 -26.32 -4.84 -5.09
N LEU A 219 -25.77 -6.05 -5.19
CA LEU A 219 -24.34 -6.29 -5.18
C LEU A 219 -23.66 -5.71 -6.43
N GLU A 220 -24.25 -5.90 -7.61
CA GLU A 220 -23.77 -5.30 -8.85
C GLU A 220 -23.76 -3.77 -8.74
N LYS A 221 -24.87 -3.17 -8.27
CA LYS A 221 -24.99 -1.73 -8.06
C LYS A 221 -23.92 -1.22 -7.10
N LEU A 222 -23.72 -1.89 -5.97
CA LEU A 222 -22.68 -1.55 -5.00
C LEU A 222 -21.28 -1.52 -5.64
N CYS A 223 -20.96 -2.52 -6.47
CA CYS A 223 -19.68 -2.59 -7.16
C CYS A 223 -19.51 -1.42 -8.14
N LYS A 224 -20.54 -1.12 -8.92
CA LYS A 224 -20.56 0.04 -9.85
C LYS A 224 -20.40 1.37 -9.10
N ASP A 225 -21.17 1.59 -8.03
CA ASP A 225 -21.07 2.80 -7.20
C ASP A 225 -19.65 2.98 -6.64
N ARG A 226 -19.02 1.89 -6.18
CA ARG A 226 -17.63 1.92 -5.69
C ARG A 226 -16.61 2.20 -6.79
N LEU A 227 -16.80 1.65 -8.00
CA LEU A 227 -15.95 1.96 -9.17
C LEU A 227 -16.08 3.43 -9.58
N ASP A 228 -17.28 4.00 -9.54
CA ASP A 228 -17.50 5.41 -9.84
C ASP A 228 -16.80 6.32 -8.82
N LEU A 229 -16.88 5.98 -7.53
CA LEU A 229 -16.14 6.68 -6.48
C LEU A 229 -14.61 6.55 -6.63
N LEU A 230 -14.12 5.38 -7.06
CA LEU A 230 -12.71 5.17 -7.38
C LEU A 230 -12.27 6.07 -8.55
N ASN A 231 -13.06 6.09 -9.63
CA ASN A 231 -12.81 6.90 -10.81
C ASN A 231 -12.80 8.39 -10.47
N LYS A 232 -13.77 8.85 -9.67
CA LYS A 232 -13.81 10.22 -9.16
C LYS A 232 -12.55 10.57 -8.37
N SER A 233 -12.18 9.73 -7.40
CA SER A 233 -10.99 9.93 -6.56
C SER A 233 -9.69 9.95 -7.37
N TYR A 234 -9.60 9.10 -8.40
CA TYR A 234 -8.46 9.04 -9.31
C TYR A 234 -8.37 10.29 -10.20
N ASN A 235 -9.51 10.78 -10.71
CA ASN A 235 -9.56 12.00 -11.52
C ASN A 235 -9.16 13.23 -10.70
N GLU A 236 -9.59 13.31 -9.43
CA GLU A 236 -9.15 14.35 -8.48
C GLU A 236 -7.63 14.33 -8.26
N LEU A 237 -7.04 13.14 -8.10
CA LEU A 237 -5.58 12.99 -7.96
C LEU A 237 -4.86 13.41 -9.25
N THR A 238 -5.34 12.96 -10.41
CA THR A 238 -4.74 13.30 -11.72
C THR A 238 -4.80 14.80 -11.99
N ALA A 239 -5.93 15.45 -11.69
CA ALA A 239 -6.07 16.90 -11.83
C ALA A 239 -5.07 17.65 -10.92
N THR A 240 -4.87 17.16 -9.70
CA THR A 240 -3.88 17.69 -8.76
C THR A 240 -2.45 17.50 -9.27
N VAL A 241 -2.11 16.33 -9.80
CA VAL A 241 -0.79 16.06 -10.40
C VAL A 241 -0.50 17.00 -11.57
N ARG A 242 -1.49 17.26 -12.45
CA ARG A 242 -1.35 18.24 -13.53
C ARG A 242 -1.05 19.65 -13.00
N LYS A 243 -1.74 20.08 -11.93
CA LYS A 243 -1.45 21.36 -11.27
C LYS A 243 -0.03 21.41 -10.72
N LEU A 244 0.44 20.33 -10.09
CA LEU A 244 1.82 20.24 -9.59
C LEU A 244 2.85 20.34 -10.72
N LYS A 245 2.60 19.74 -11.90
CA LYS A 245 3.52 19.87 -13.06
C LYS A 245 3.64 21.32 -13.56
N ILE A 246 2.58 22.12 -13.41
CA ILE A 246 2.60 23.54 -13.77
C ILE A 246 3.34 24.35 -12.69
N GLU A 247 3.01 24.13 -11.42
CA GLU A 247 3.57 24.87 -10.29
C GLU A 247 5.05 24.55 -10.05
N TYR A 248 5.47 23.30 -10.27
CA TYR A 248 6.81 22.78 -10.04
C TYR A 248 7.41 22.22 -11.32
N SER A 249 7.42 23.03 -12.39
CA SER A 249 7.86 22.60 -13.72
C SER A 249 9.31 22.11 -13.74
N GLU A 250 10.16 22.61 -12.84
CA GLU A 250 11.55 22.18 -12.66
C GLU A 250 11.68 20.76 -12.07
N PHE A 251 10.62 20.21 -11.47
CA PHE A 251 10.58 18.86 -10.87
C PHE A 251 9.60 17.94 -11.60
N THR A 252 9.38 18.17 -12.90
CA THR A 252 8.43 17.39 -13.70
C THR A 252 8.74 15.89 -13.65
N LYS A 253 10.02 15.51 -13.69
CA LYS A 253 10.44 14.10 -13.65
C LYS A 253 10.06 13.41 -12.34
N GLU A 254 10.23 14.08 -11.20
CA GLU A 254 9.83 13.57 -9.89
C GLU A 254 8.32 13.38 -9.80
N ILE A 255 7.55 14.29 -10.40
CA ILE A 255 6.09 14.22 -10.45
C ILE A 255 5.63 13.09 -11.37
N GLU A 256 6.31 12.85 -12.48
CA GLU A 256 6.03 11.71 -13.39
C GLU A 256 6.31 10.36 -12.71
N ILE A 257 7.42 10.24 -11.98
CA ILE A 257 7.71 9.04 -11.18
C ILE A 257 6.62 8.82 -10.13
N PHE A 258 6.15 9.89 -9.50
CA PHE A 258 5.01 9.82 -8.58
C PHE A 258 3.73 9.34 -9.28
N GLU A 259 3.45 9.87 -10.47
CA GLU A 259 2.30 9.50 -11.30
C GLU A 259 2.27 8.02 -11.68
N ILE A 260 3.41 7.53 -12.17
CA ILE A 260 3.61 6.13 -12.54
C ILE A 260 3.33 5.20 -11.35
N LYS A 261 3.77 5.55 -10.14
CA LYS A 261 3.61 4.71 -8.94
C LYS A 261 2.14 4.47 -8.53
N PHE A 262 1.21 5.39 -8.80
CA PHE A 262 -0.18 5.23 -8.36
C PHE A 262 -1.13 4.73 -9.45
N HIS A 263 -0.78 4.83 -10.74
CA HIS A 263 -1.70 4.45 -11.81
C HIS A 263 -2.09 2.95 -11.76
N PRO A 264 -1.15 1.99 -11.61
CA PRO A 264 -1.49 0.57 -11.45
C PRO A 264 -2.38 0.29 -10.24
N SER A 265 -2.24 1.06 -9.17
CA SER A 265 -3.01 0.87 -7.93
C SER A 265 -4.51 1.09 -8.17
N ARG A 266 -4.90 1.99 -9.09
CA ARG A 266 -6.31 2.17 -9.46
C ARG A 266 -6.88 0.89 -10.06
N PHE A 267 -6.18 0.29 -11.02
CA PHE A 267 -6.64 -0.94 -11.65
C PHE A 267 -6.74 -2.09 -10.64
N HIS A 268 -5.73 -2.24 -9.79
CA HIS A 268 -5.75 -3.24 -8.72
C HIS A 268 -6.98 -3.10 -7.81
N ILE A 269 -7.27 -1.89 -7.34
CA ILE A 269 -8.45 -1.65 -6.49
C ILE A 269 -9.75 -1.91 -7.25
N ALA A 270 -9.84 -1.52 -8.53
CA ALA A 270 -11.00 -1.82 -9.37
C ALA A 270 -11.23 -3.33 -9.53
N LEU A 271 -10.16 -4.09 -9.76
CA LEU A 271 -10.21 -5.55 -9.86
C LEU A 271 -10.65 -6.19 -8.53
N ILE A 272 -10.19 -5.70 -7.38
CA ILE A 272 -10.67 -6.19 -6.07
C ILE A 272 -12.19 -5.99 -5.92
N ILE A 273 -12.70 -4.81 -6.30
CA ILE A 273 -14.14 -4.50 -6.24
C ILE A 273 -14.93 -5.45 -7.14
N LEU A 274 -14.49 -5.61 -8.38
CA LEU A 274 -15.15 -6.46 -9.35
C LEU A 274 -15.09 -7.94 -8.98
N GLU A 275 -13.95 -8.41 -8.49
CA GLU A 275 -13.75 -9.79 -8.02
C GLU A 275 -14.69 -10.10 -6.85
N TYR A 276 -14.79 -9.18 -5.89
CA TYR A 276 -15.75 -9.33 -4.79
C TYR A 276 -17.19 -9.50 -5.30
N GLY A 277 -17.61 -8.65 -6.24
CA GLY A 277 -18.93 -8.77 -6.86
C GLY A 277 -19.13 -10.11 -7.55
N ARG A 278 -18.21 -10.52 -8.42
CA ARG A 278 -18.33 -11.77 -9.20
C ARG A 278 -18.37 -13.03 -8.33
N ILE A 279 -17.65 -13.06 -7.21
CA ILE A 279 -17.61 -14.23 -6.32
C ILE A 279 -18.85 -14.34 -5.44
N ASN A 280 -19.43 -13.20 -5.04
CA ASN A 280 -20.53 -13.17 -4.07
C ASN A 280 -21.91 -13.09 -4.75
N GLN A 281 -21.98 -13.17 -6.08
CA GLN A 281 -23.24 -13.31 -6.82
C GLN A 281 -23.65 -14.78 -6.97
N PHE A 282 -24.95 -15.05 -6.95
CA PHE A 282 -25.50 -16.36 -7.26
C PHE A 282 -25.45 -16.64 -8.78
N ASN A 283 -25.74 -15.62 -9.59
CA ASN A 283 -25.72 -15.70 -11.04
C ASN A 283 -24.61 -14.80 -11.61
N SER A 284 -23.90 -15.30 -12.60
CA SER A 284 -22.86 -14.53 -13.28
C SER A 284 -23.42 -13.25 -13.90
N SER A 285 -23.01 -12.08 -13.40
CA SER A 285 -23.36 -10.80 -14.02
C SER A 285 -22.50 -10.53 -15.26
N GLN A 286 -23.16 -10.45 -16.42
CA GLN A 286 -22.53 -9.98 -17.64
C GLN A 286 -22.01 -8.54 -17.50
N ALA A 287 -22.68 -7.68 -16.73
CA ALA A 287 -22.23 -6.31 -16.54
C ALA A 287 -20.89 -6.25 -15.78
N LEU A 288 -20.75 -7.03 -14.69
CA LEU A 288 -19.48 -7.10 -13.94
C LEU A 288 -18.36 -7.77 -14.75
N LEU A 289 -18.69 -8.79 -15.54
CA LEU A 289 -17.73 -9.43 -16.46
C LEU A 289 -17.19 -8.43 -17.48
N ARG A 290 -18.06 -7.64 -18.11
CA ARG A 290 -17.69 -6.63 -19.12
C ARG A 290 -16.84 -5.51 -18.52
N GLU A 291 -17.18 -5.03 -17.32
CA GLU A 291 -16.33 -4.05 -16.63
C GLU A 291 -14.97 -4.66 -16.20
N THR A 292 -14.92 -5.94 -15.82
CA THR A 292 -13.66 -6.65 -15.52
C THR A 292 -12.75 -6.70 -16.73
N LEU A 293 -13.28 -7.10 -17.89
CA LEU A 293 -12.54 -7.09 -19.15
C LEU A 293 -12.00 -5.71 -19.49
N LYS A 294 -12.84 -4.68 -19.40
CA LYS A 294 -12.46 -3.30 -19.68
C LYS A 294 -11.35 -2.81 -18.75
N VAL A 295 -11.41 -3.13 -17.46
CA VAL A 295 -10.34 -2.79 -16.50
C VAL A 295 -9.06 -3.53 -16.84
N CYS A 296 -9.13 -4.83 -17.16
CA CYS A 296 -7.97 -5.63 -17.55
C CYS A 296 -7.33 -5.10 -18.84
N ASP A 297 -8.13 -4.72 -19.84
CA ASP A 297 -7.64 -4.20 -21.11
C ASP A 297 -6.93 -2.86 -20.94
N ASN A 298 -7.52 -1.95 -20.17
CA ASN A 298 -6.89 -0.67 -19.84
C ASN A 298 -5.57 -0.88 -19.08
N MET A 299 -5.55 -1.84 -18.14
CA MET A 299 -4.34 -2.20 -17.41
C MET A 299 -3.30 -2.81 -18.34
N TYR A 300 -3.67 -3.70 -19.26
CA TYR A 300 -2.78 -4.28 -20.27
C TYR A 300 -2.10 -3.18 -21.10
N PHE A 301 -2.87 -2.27 -21.69
CA PHE A 301 -2.32 -1.19 -22.50
C PHE A 301 -1.40 -0.27 -21.71
N TYR A 302 -1.74 -0.01 -20.44
CA TYR A 302 -0.86 0.77 -19.56
C TYR A 302 0.47 0.05 -19.29
N LEU A 303 0.43 -1.25 -18.94
CA LEU A 303 1.62 -2.04 -18.64
C LEU A 303 2.57 -2.17 -19.84
N GLN A 304 2.04 -2.19 -21.07
CA GLN A 304 2.85 -2.17 -22.29
C GLN A 304 3.62 -0.86 -22.50
N GLN A 305 3.16 0.24 -21.92
CA GLN A 305 3.80 1.56 -22.04
C GLN A 305 4.85 1.81 -20.95
N ASP A 306 4.80 1.07 -19.83
CA ASP A 306 5.71 1.24 -18.71
C ASP A 306 6.47 -0.06 -18.37
N PRO A 307 7.69 -0.23 -18.90
CA PRO A 307 8.50 -1.42 -18.66
C PRO A 307 9.01 -1.51 -17.21
N ASN A 308 8.89 -0.45 -16.40
CA ASN A 308 9.30 -0.47 -14.99
C ASN A 308 8.18 -0.95 -14.07
N THR A 309 7.05 -1.38 -14.62
CA THR A 309 5.94 -1.84 -13.78
C THR A 309 6.31 -3.14 -13.06
N LEU A 310 5.92 -3.23 -11.79
CA LEU A 310 6.15 -4.41 -10.96
C LEU A 310 5.48 -5.66 -11.58
N ASP A 311 6.24 -6.75 -11.68
CA ASP A 311 5.78 -8.08 -12.12
C ASP A 311 4.48 -8.52 -11.45
N PHE A 312 4.27 -8.12 -10.20
CA PHE A 312 3.03 -8.34 -9.46
C PHE A 312 1.79 -7.97 -10.28
N TYR A 313 1.80 -6.83 -10.97
CA TYR A 313 0.66 -6.36 -11.76
C TYR A 313 0.46 -7.17 -13.04
N ASN A 314 1.54 -7.66 -13.66
CA ASN A 314 1.47 -8.60 -14.79
C ASN A 314 0.80 -9.91 -14.35
N TYR A 315 1.21 -10.48 -13.22
CA TYR A 315 0.57 -11.69 -12.67
C TYR A 315 -0.89 -11.45 -12.30
N LEU A 316 -1.21 -10.33 -11.64
CA LEU A 316 -2.59 -9.98 -11.29
C LEU A 316 -3.48 -9.93 -12.54
N LEU A 317 -3.00 -9.26 -13.60
CA LEU A 317 -3.70 -9.16 -14.87
C LEU A 317 -3.90 -10.55 -15.51
N CYS A 318 -2.83 -11.34 -15.62
CA CYS A 318 -2.90 -12.68 -16.19
C CYS A 318 -3.89 -13.57 -15.43
N PHE A 319 -3.80 -13.65 -14.10
CA PHE A 319 -4.70 -14.50 -13.31
C PHE A 319 -6.15 -14.03 -13.37
N THR A 320 -6.38 -12.71 -13.42
CA THR A 320 -7.74 -12.17 -13.58
C THR A 320 -8.31 -12.53 -14.95
N TYR A 321 -7.52 -12.39 -16.01
CA TYR A 321 -7.92 -12.83 -17.35
C TYR A 321 -8.23 -14.32 -17.40
N LEU A 322 -7.37 -15.16 -16.82
CA LEU A 322 -7.59 -16.59 -16.76
C LEU A 322 -8.83 -16.97 -15.94
N SER A 323 -9.17 -16.21 -14.89
CA SER A 323 -10.33 -16.49 -14.05
C SER A 323 -11.67 -16.24 -14.76
N ILE A 324 -11.70 -15.40 -15.78
CA ILE A 324 -12.90 -15.10 -16.58
C ILE A 324 -13.03 -15.90 -17.86
N LEU A 325 -11.99 -16.60 -18.33
CA LEU A 325 -11.97 -17.26 -19.64
C LEU A 325 -13.22 -18.11 -19.95
N LYS A 326 -13.68 -18.91 -18.98
CA LYS A 326 -14.83 -19.81 -19.18
C LYS A 326 -16.16 -19.10 -19.43
N GLN A 327 -16.22 -17.79 -19.19
CA GLN A 327 -17.43 -16.98 -19.31
C GLN A 327 -17.48 -16.19 -20.63
N LEU A 328 -16.45 -16.33 -21.47
CA LEU A 328 -16.26 -15.56 -22.69
C LEU A 328 -16.56 -16.41 -23.92
N ASP A 329 -16.85 -15.73 -25.03
CA ASP A 329 -16.91 -16.40 -26.32
C ASP A 329 -15.52 -16.81 -26.82
N GLN A 330 -15.49 -17.58 -27.90
CA GLN A 330 -14.26 -18.12 -28.46
C GLN A 330 -13.29 -17.04 -28.98
N ILE A 331 -13.83 -15.94 -29.52
CA ILE A 331 -13.03 -14.84 -30.08
C ILE A 331 -12.37 -14.08 -28.94
N GLU A 332 -13.14 -13.70 -27.92
CA GLU A 332 -12.66 -13.00 -26.73
C GLU A 332 -11.63 -13.84 -25.97
N SER A 333 -11.89 -15.15 -25.83
CA SER A 333 -10.96 -16.09 -25.22
C SER A 333 -9.62 -16.14 -25.98
N GLY A 334 -9.67 -16.19 -27.32
CA GLY A 334 -8.47 -16.18 -28.17
C GLY A 334 -7.62 -14.91 -27.99
N ILE A 335 -8.27 -13.75 -27.92
CA ILE A 335 -7.60 -12.46 -27.68
C ILE A 335 -6.92 -12.45 -26.30
N ILE A 336 -7.61 -12.91 -25.26
CA ILE A 336 -7.05 -12.94 -23.91
C ILE A 336 -5.88 -13.90 -23.81
N ILE A 337 -5.99 -15.11 -24.38
CA ILE A 337 -4.90 -16.07 -24.38
C ILE A 337 -3.66 -15.49 -25.07
N SER A 338 -3.84 -14.79 -26.20
CA SER A 338 -2.74 -14.09 -26.88
C SER A 338 -2.07 -13.06 -25.98
N ARG A 339 -2.86 -12.18 -25.33
CA ARG A 339 -2.33 -11.18 -24.39
C ARG A 339 -1.61 -11.80 -23.20
N VAL A 340 -2.15 -12.86 -22.61
CA VAL A 340 -1.51 -13.57 -21.49
C VAL A 340 -0.18 -14.19 -21.93
N ASN A 341 -0.09 -14.77 -23.13
CA ASN A 341 1.18 -15.28 -23.65
C ASN A 341 2.18 -14.14 -23.86
N ASN A 342 1.77 -13.01 -24.44
CA ASN A 342 2.66 -11.85 -24.63
C ASN A 342 3.23 -11.34 -23.31
N ILE A 343 2.41 -11.27 -22.25
CA ILE A 343 2.89 -10.91 -20.90
C ILE A 343 3.82 -12.00 -20.37
N PHE A 344 3.46 -13.28 -20.51
CA PHE A 344 4.26 -14.38 -20.00
C PHE A 344 5.67 -14.42 -20.62
N GLU A 345 5.81 -14.04 -21.88
CA GLU A 345 7.11 -13.94 -22.58
C GLU A 345 8.03 -12.86 -22.02
N THR A 346 7.49 -11.83 -21.35
CA THR A 346 8.30 -10.78 -20.70
C THR A 346 8.64 -11.10 -19.25
N LEU A 347 7.96 -12.07 -18.64
CA LEU A 347 8.17 -12.46 -17.25
C LEU A 347 9.37 -13.40 -17.12
N SER A 348 10.19 -13.15 -16.10
CA SER A 348 11.29 -14.03 -15.72
C SER A 348 11.09 -14.55 -14.30
N PRO A 349 11.34 -15.84 -14.03
CA PRO A 349 11.24 -16.38 -12.69
C PRO A 349 12.39 -15.86 -11.81
N ASP A 350 12.06 -15.39 -10.61
CA ASP A 350 12.97 -14.97 -9.56
C ASP A 350 12.60 -15.57 -8.20
N GLU A 351 13.35 -15.24 -7.15
CA GLU A 351 13.12 -15.76 -5.79
C GLU A 351 11.77 -15.34 -5.17
N PHE A 352 11.16 -14.25 -5.66
CA PHE A 352 9.92 -13.68 -5.13
C PHE A 352 8.68 -14.06 -5.94
N ASN A 353 8.83 -14.42 -7.21
CA ASN A 353 7.72 -14.66 -8.14
C ASN A 353 7.62 -16.12 -8.66
N ASN A 354 8.57 -16.99 -8.33
CA ASN A 354 8.66 -18.36 -8.89
C ASN A 354 7.35 -19.15 -8.80
N LEU A 355 6.64 -19.07 -7.67
CA LEU A 355 5.34 -19.76 -7.52
C LEU A 355 4.31 -19.23 -8.53
N ASN A 356 4.19 -17.91 -8.68
CA ASN A 356 3.25 -17.29 -9.62
C ASN A 356 3.63 -17.66 -11.06
N TYR A 357 4.93 -17.66 -11.39
CA TYR A 357 5.44 -18.08 -12.69
C TYR A 357 5.04 -19.53 -13.01
N LEU A 358 5.28 -20.46 -12.08
CA LEU A 358 4.95 -21.87 -12.23
C LEU A 358 3.44 -22.11 -12.36
N MET A 359 2.64 -21.41 -11.55
CA MET A 359 1.18 -21.47 -11.63
C MET A 359 0.67 -20.99 -12.99
N LEU A 360 1.16 -19.85 -13.48
CA LEU A 360 0.78 -19.30 -14.77
C LEU A 360 1.23 -20.20 -15.93
N SER A 361 2.46 -20.69 -15.91
CA SER A 361 2.98 -21.65 -16.90
C SER A 361 2.14 -22.93 -16.95
N SER A 362 1.74 -23.45 -15.79
CA SER A 362 0.90 -24.65 -15.69
C SER A 362 -0.51 -24.38 -16.23
N ALA A 363 -1.11 -23.23 -15.91
CA ALA A 363 -2.42 -22.85 -16.44
C ALA A 363 -2.41 -22.74 -17.97
N LEU A 364 -1.38 -22.12 -18.55
CA LEU A 364 -1.23 -22.01 -20.01
C LEU A 364 -1.05 -23.38 -20.69
N LYS A 365 -0.37 -24.34 -20.05
CA LYS A 365 -0.27 -25.72 -20.56
C LYS A 365 -1.61 -26.45 -20.55
N ILE A 366 -2.44 -26.21 -19.54
CA ILE A 366 -3.77 -26.83 -19.44
C ILE A 366 -4.70 -26.28 -20.53
N ILE A 367 -4.64 -24.97 -20.83
CA ILE A 367 -5.49 -24.33 -21.85
C ILE A 367 -5.15 -24.79 -23.27
N LYS A 368 -3.90 -25.19 -23.52
CA LYS A 368 -3.44 -25.70 -24.84
C LYS A 368 -3.82 -27.16 -25.10
N LYS A 369 -4.27 -27.90 -24.08
CA LYS A 369 -4.79 -29.27 -24.21
C LYS A 369 -6.29 -29.21 -24.46
#